data_AF-A0A973S100-F1
#
_entry.id   AF-A0A973S100-F1
#
_cell.length_a   1.000
_cell.length_b   1.000
_cell.length_c   1.000
_cell.angle_alpha   90.00
_cell.angle_beta   90.00
_cell.angle_gamma   90.00
#
_symmetry.space_group_name_H-M   'P 1'
#
loop_
_entity.id
_entity.type
_entity.pdbx_description
1 polymer ?
#
loop_
_entity_poly.entity_id
_entity_poly.type
_entity_poly.pdbx_seq_one_letter_code
_entity_poly.pdbx_strand_id
1 'polypeptide(L)' 'MVAGIAIAMFVALVGWGGRYFGWEDPDGKVQLALVTAFILGIIGGFKSRG' A
#
# COMPACT_ATOMS: atom_id res chain seq x y z
N MET A 1 -12.76 5.88 11.73
CA MET A 1 -12.02 7.00 11.12
C MET A 1 -10.65 6.59 10.59
N VAL A 2 -9.76 5.97 11.37
CA VAL A 2 -8.36 5.67 10.95
C VAL A 2 -8.25 4.69 9.77
N ALA A 3 -9.08 3.64 9.72
CA ALA A 3 -9.03 2.65 8.64
C ALA A 3 -9.36 3.25 7.26
N GLY A 4 -10.32 4.17 7.17
CA GLY A 4 -10.66 4.84 5.92
C GLY A 4 -9.54 5.72 5.39
N ILE A 5 -8.81 6.40 6.30
CA ILE A 5 -7.63 7.21 5.94
C ILE A 5 -6.51 6.30 5.44
N ALA A 6 -6.26 5.17 6.08
CA ALA A 6 -5.22 4.22 5.65
C ALA A 6 -5.50 3.67 4.24
N ILE A 7 -6.75 3.32 3.95
CA ILE A 7 -7.17 2.86 2.61
C ILE A 7 -7.00 3.98 1.58
N ALA A 8 -7.44 5.20 1.90
CA ALA A 8 -7.31 6.34 0.99
C ALA A 8 -5.83 6.65 0.66
N MET A 9 -4.94 6.60 1.65
CA MET A 9 -3.50 6.79 1.47
C MET A 9 -2.87 5.67 0.61
N PHE A 10 -3.29 4.42 0.82
CA PHE A 10 -2.83 3.29 0.02
C PHE A 10 -3.25 3.44 -1.46
N VAL A 11 -4.51 3.78 -1.72
CA VAL A 11 -5.03 4.00 -3.07
C VAL A 11 -4.30 5.15 -3.76
N ALA A 12 -4.05 6.25 -3.05
CA ALA A 12 -3.29 7.38 -3.57
C ALA A 12 -1.85 6.98 -3.95
N LEU A 13 -1.18 6.20 -3.09
CA LEU A 13 0.18 5.74 -3.32
C LEU A 13 0.27 4.73 -4.48
N VAL A 14 -0.66 3.79 -4.58
CA VAL A 14 -0.68 2.78 -5.65
C VAL A 14 -1.09 3.38 -7.00
N GLY A 15 -2.05 4.31 -7.01
CA GLY A 15 -2.55 4.93 -8.24
C GLY A 15 -1.68 6.06 -8.79
N TRP A 16 -1.04 6.84 -7.90
CA TRP A 16 -0.27 8.04 -8.29
C TRP A 16 1.20 7.99 -7.87
N GLY A 17 1.59 7.13 -6.94
CA GLY A 17 2.95 7.08 -6.40
C GLY A 17 4.03 6.91 -7.48
N GLY A 18 3.77 6.12 -8.53
CA GLY A 18 4.74 5.98 -9.62
C GLY A 18 4.99 7.24 -10.43
N ARG A 19 3.96 8.05 -10.64
CA ARG A 19 4.13 9.37 -11.28
C ARG A 19 4.74 10.41 -10.34
N TYR A 20 4.45 10.31 -9.04
CA TYR A 20 4.92 11.27 -8.05
C TYR A 20 6.38 11.03 -7.63
N PHE A 21 6.73 9.78 -7.35
CA PHE A 21 8.09 9.37 -6.96
C PHE A 21 8.97 9.01 -8.17
N GLY A 22 8.39 8.92 -9.37
CA GLY A 22 9.13 8.66 -10.60
C GLY A 22 9.73 7.26 -10.69
N TRP A 23 9.22 6.30 -9.92
CA TRP A 23 9.68 4.92 -10.03
C TRP A 23 9.18 4.28 -11.33
N GLU A 24 10.10 3.67 -12.05
CA GLU A 24 9.79 2.90 -13.24
C GLU A 24 9.38 1.50 -12.79
N ASP A 25 8.16 1.08 -13.12
CA ASP A 25 7.65 -0.24 -12.77
C ASP A 25 7.19 -1.02 -14.01
N PRO A 26 8.11 -1.42 -14.92
CA PRO A 26 7.76 -2.05 -16.20
C PRO A 26 7.10 -3.42 -16.03
N ASP A 27 7.50 -4.17 -14.99
CA ASP A 27 6.99 -5.50 -14.67
C ASP A 27 5.91 -5.48 -13.56
N GLY A 28 5.55 -4.30 -13.04
CA GLY A 28 4.60 -4.16 -11.93
C GLY A 28 5.09 -4.71 -10.58
N LYS A 29 6.41 -4.89 -10.42
CA LYS A 29 7.04 -5.44 -9.21
C LYS A 29 6.85 -4.52 -8.00
N VAL A 30 6.94 -3.21 -8.19
CA VAL A 30 6.75 -2.21 -7.11
C VAL A 30 5.29 -2.18 -6.68
N GLN A 31 4.34 -2.24 -7.62
CA GLN A 31 2.92 -2.30 -7.33
C GLN A 31 2.56 -3.58 -6.54
N LEU A 32 3.12 -4.72 -6.94
CA LEU A 32 2.90 -6.01 -6.27
C LEU A 32 3.49 -6.02 -4.84
N ALA A 33 4.67 -5.42 -4.67
CA ALA A 33 5.29 -5.23 -3.36
C ALA A 33 4.47 -4.31 -2.46
N LEU A 34 3.95 -3.19 -2.98
CA LEU A 34 3.08 -2.26 -2.25
C LEU A 34 1.80 -2.94 -1.75
N VAL A 35 1.12 -3.69 -2.62
CA VAL A 35 -0.09 -4.45 -2.26
C VAL A 35 0.22 -5.48 -1.18
N THR A 36 1.31 -6.22 -1.33
CA THR A 36 1.73 -7.24 -0.37
C THR A 36 2.06 -6.62 0.99
N ALA A 37 2.83 -5.54 1.02
CA ALA A 37 3.17 -4.82 2.25
C ALA A 37 1.93 -4.29 2.97
N PHE A 38 0.93 -3.81 2.22
CA PHE A 38 -0.33 -3.33 2.80
C PHE A 38 -1.15 -4.46 3.44
N ILE A 39 -1.30 -5.60 2.75
CA ILE A 39 -2.02 -6.77 3.27
C ILE A 39 -1.33 -7.32 4.53
N LEU A 40 0.00 -7.48 4.50
CA LEU A 40 0.76 -7.94 5.65
C LEU A 40 0.66 -6.97 6.84
N GLY A 41 0.65 -5.65 6.58
CA GLY A 41 0.43 -4.64 7.60
C GLY A 41 -0.95 -4.77 8.27
N ILE A 42 -1.99 -5.06 7.49
CA ILE A 42 -3.34 -5.33 8.03
C ILE A 42 -3.32 -6.58 8.91
N ILE A 43 -2.74 -7.69 8.43
CA ILE A 43 -2.69 -8.97 9.17
C ILE A 43 -1.88 -8.80 10.48
N GLY A 44 -0.72 -8.15 10.41
CA GLY A 44 0.11 -7.86 11.58
C GLY A 44 -0.61 -6.96 12.59
N GLY A 45 -1.34 -5.95 12.11
CA GLY A 45 -2.15 -5.07 12.95
C GLY A 45 -3.33 -5.76 13.63
N PHE A 46 -3.91 -6.80 13.02
CA PHE A 46 -4.91 -7.65 13.66
C PHE A 46 -4.28 -8.58 14.70
N LYS A 47 -3.12 -9.19 14.39
CA LYS A 47 -2.37 -10.06 15.31
C LYS A 47 -1.94 -9.33 16.59
N SER A 48 -1.55 -8.06 16.50
CA SER A 48 -1.12 -7.27 17.66
C SER A 48 -2.26 -6.79 18.55
N ARG A 49 -3.51 -6.92 18.10
CA ARG A 49 -4.71 -6.46 18.83
C ARG A 49 -5.42 -7.60 19.58
N GLY A 50 -5.05 -8.85 19.30
CA GLY A 50 -5.53 -10.06 19.97
C GLY A 50 -4.56 -10.56 21.04
#